data_AF-A0A2V6PXV3-F1
#
_entry.id   AF-A0A2V6PXV3-F1
#
_cell.length_a   1.000
_cell.length_b   1.000
_cell.length_c   1.000
_cell.angle_alpha   90.00
_cell.angle_beta   90.00
_cell.angle_gamma   90.00
#
_symmetry.space_group_name_H-M   'P 1'
#
loop_
_entity.id
_entity.type
_entity.pdbx_description
1 polymer ?
#
loop_
_entity_poly.entity_id
_entity_poly.type
_entity_poly.pdbx_seq_one_letter_code
_entity_poly.pdbx_strand_id
1 'polypeptide(L)' 'MSTSILDEAAVQRVLRMEDLIPAMERALADFSAGRIMQPVRTMMPVAEHAGFLGLMPAYTGRALGVKLVTFYPNNRDAPT' A
#
# COMPACT_ATOMS: atom_id res chain seq x y z
N MET A 1 19.86 -13.14 -9.44
CA MET A 1 18.47 -12.63 -9.42
C MET A 1 18.56 -11.12 -9.24
N SER A 2 17.91 -10.33 -10.09
CA SER A 2 17.93 -8.86 -10.01
C SER A 2 16.58 -8.34 -9.53
N THR A 3 16.58 -7.42 -8.57
CA THR A 3 15.36 -6.75 -8.08
C THR A 3 15.04 -5.54 -8.95
N SER A 4 13.81 -5.46 -9.47
CA SER A 4 13.34 -4.26 -10.17
C SER A 4 12.99 -3.17 -9.16
N ILE A 5 13.45 -1.94 -9.40
CA ILE A 5 13.12 -0.76 -8.60
C ILE A 5 12.31 0.20 -9.48
N LEU A 6 11.16 0.64 -8.99
CA LEU A 6 10.28 1.59 -9.67
C LEU A 6 10.18 2.84 -8.81
N ASP A 7 10.47 4.00 -9.40
CA ASP A 7 10.23 5.31 -8.78
C ASP A 7 8.79 5.78 -9.03
N GLU A 8 8.46 6.96 -8.47
CA GLU A 8 7.13 7.56 -8.59
C GLU A 8 6.71 7.76 -10.05
N ALA A 9 7.60 8.30 -10.89
CA ALA A 9 7.30 8.55 -12.29
C ALA A 9 7.10 7.26 -13.10
N ALA A 10 7.85 6.20 -12.80
CA ALA A 10 7.67 4.89 -13.41
C ALA A 10 6.33 4.26 -13.01
N VAL A 11 5.95 4.36 -11.73
CA VAL A 11 4.64 3.89 -11.25
C VAL A 11 3.52 4.70 -11.89
N GLN A 12 3.59 6.04 -11.88
CA GLN A 12 2.54 6.90 -12.42
C GLN A 12 2.25 6.62 -13.90
N ARG A 13 3.27 6.30 -14.71
CA ARG A 13 3.10 5.97 -16.12
C ARG A 13 2.28 4.70 -16.41
N VAL A 14 2.16 3.79 -15.43
CA VAL A 14 1.46 2.50 -15.63
C VAL A 14 0.12 2.42 -14.91
N LEU A 15 -0.21 3.39 -14.06
CA LEU A 15 -1.46 3.43 -13.29
C LEU A 15 -2.54 4.20 -14.05
N ARG A 16 -3.34 3.49 -14.85
CA ARG A 16 -4.50 4.07 -15.57
C ARG A 16 -5.78 3.82 -14.80
N MET A 17 -6.63 4.85 -14.68
CA MET A 17 -7.86 4.75 -13.88
C MET A 17 -8.85 3.72 -14.44
N GLU A 18 -8.92 3.56 -15.77
CA GLU A 18 -9.76 2.53 -16.39
C GLU A 18 -9.37 1.09 -16.00
N ASP A 19 -8.09 0.86 -15.69
CA ASP A 19 -7.57 -0.44 -15.26
C ASP A 19 -7.72 -0.62 -13.73
N LEU A 20 -7.53 0.47 -12.97
CA LEU A 20 -7.50 0.46 -11.52
C LEU A 20 -8.87 0.24 -10.87
N ILE A 21 -9.93 0.88 -11.40
CA ILE A 21 -11.28 0.76 -10.82
C ILE A 21 -11.75 -0.70 -10.81
N PRO A 22 -11.72 -1.44 -11.93
CA PRO A 22 -12.11 -2.85 -11.94
C PRO A 22 -11.16 -3.73 -11.09
N ALA A 23 -9.87 -3.38 -11.01
CA ALA A 23 -8.92 -4.11 -10.19
C ALA A 23 -9.24 -4.00 -8.69
N MET A 24 -9.57 -2.80 -8.23
CA MET A 24 -9.97 -2.56 -6.84
C MET A 24 -11.31 -3.19 -6.50
N GLU A 25 -12.29 -3.14 -7.41
CA GLU A 25 -13.57 -3.85 -7.24
C GLU A 25 -13.34 -5.34 -6.96
N ARG A 26 -12.54 -6.02 -7.80
CA ARG A 26 -12.21 -7.44 -7.61
C ARG A 26 -11.46 -7.68 -6.31
N ALA A 27 -10.46 -6.85 -5.98
CA ALA A 27 -9.69 -7.00 -4.75
C ALA A 27 -10.57 -6.89 -3.49
N LEU A 28 -11.52 -5.95 -3.48
CA LEU A 28 -12.46 -5.77 -2.37
C LEU A 28 -13.49 -6.91 -2.30
N ALA A 29 -13.99 -7.38 -3.44
CA ALA A 29 -14.88 -8.54 -3.51
C ALA A 29 -14.19 -9.82 -3.02
N ASP A 30 -12.95 -10.06 -3.43
CA ASP A 30 -12.14 -11.20 -2.99
C ASP A 30 -11.85 -11.15 -1.49
N PHE A 31 -11.49 -9.98 -0.96
CA PHE A 31 -11.27 -9.78 0.47
C PHE A 31 -12.56 -10.06 1.26
N SER A 32 -13.69 -9.51 0.81
CA SER A 32 -15.00 -9.70 1.46
C SER A 32 -15.47 -11.15 1.44
N ALA A 33 -15.07 -11.91 0.42
CA ALA A 33 -15.36 -13.33 0.31
C ALA A 33 -14.36 -14.23 1.07
N GLY A 34 -13.42 -13.67 1.83
CA GLY A 34 -12.44 -14.43 2.61
C GLY A 34 -11.36 -15.12 1.78
N ARG A 35 -11.17 -14.72 0.51
CA ARG A 35 -10.17 -15.32 -0.40
C ARG A 35 -8.76 -14.74 -0.23
N ILE A 36 -8.64 -13.62 0.48
CA ILE A 36 -7.39 -12.87 0.63
C ILE A 36 -6.92 -12.96 2.08
N MET A 37 -5.64 -13.29 2.29
CA MET A 37 -5.01 -13.13 3.60
C MET A 37 -4.51 -11.69 3.70
N GLN A 38 -5.25 -10.86 4.42
CA GLN A 38 -4.89 -9.48 4.71
C GLN A 38 -5.21 -9.19 6.19
N PRO A 39 -4.21 -9.23 7.09
CA PRO A 39 -4.43 -8.93 8.49
C PRO A 39 -4.76 -7.45 8.68
N VAL A 40 -5.24 -7.11 9.89
CA VAL A 40 -5.34 -5.72 10.31
C VAL A 40 -3.95 -5.09 10.27
N ARG A 41 -3.87 -3.85 9.75
CA ARG A 41 -2.61 -3.08 9.69
C ARG A 41 -1.92 -3.03 11.05
N THR A 42 -0.60 -3.16 11.05
CA THR A 42 0.23 -2.96 12.24
C THR A 42 0.69 -1.50 12.28
N MET A 43 0.56 -0.88 13.44
CA MET A 43 0.93 0.52 13.64
C MET A 43 2.10 0.58 14.63
N MET A 44 3.17 1.27 14.26
CA MET A 44 4.32 1.57 15.11
C MET A 44 4.35 3.08 15.36
N PRO A 45 3.83 3.56 16.51
CA PRO A 45 3.90 4.98 16.86
C PRO A 45 5.35 5.44 17.05
N VAL A 46 5.64 6.65 16.58
CA VAL A 46 6.92 7.35 16.80
C VAL A 46 6.59 8.63 17.55
N ALA A 47 6.29 8.48 18.84
CA ALA A 47 5.66 9.52 19.67
C ALA A 47 6.51 10.79 19.77
N GLU A 48 7.83 10.65 19.87
CA GLU A 48 8.79 11.77 19.91
C GLU A 48 8.73 12.69 18.68
N HIS A 49 8.22 12.19 17.56
CA HIS A 49 8.09 12.92 16.30
C HIS A 49 6.63 13.12 15.88
N ALA A 50 5.67 12.85 16.77
CA ALA A 50 4.24 12.98 16.52
C ALA A 50 3.73 12.25 15.26
N GLY A 51 4.30 11.08 14.94
CA GLY A 51 3.94 10.31 13.75
C GLY A 51 3.88 8.80 13.96
N PHE A 52 3.75 8.05 12.87
CA PHE A 52 3.77 6.59 12.89
C PHE A 52 4.31 5.98 11.60
N LEU A 53 4.74 4.72 11.69
CA LEU A 53 4.89 3.80 10.55
C LEU A 53 3.73 2.78 10.57
N GLY A 54 3.01 2.68 9.46
CA GLY A 54 1.99 1.68 9.21
C GLY A 54 2.49 0.58 8.27
N LEU A 55 2.25 -0.67 8.64
CA LEU A 55 2.52 -1.85 7.82
C LEU A 55 1.20 -2.46 7.37
N MET A 56 1.06 -2.66 6.06
CA MET A 56 -0.16 -3.20 5.45
C MET A 56 0.20 -4.36 4.50
N PRO A 57 0.45 -5.57 5.02
CA PRO A 57 0.73 -6.74 4.20
C PRO A 57 -0.55 -7.37 3.64
N ALA A 58 -0.47 -7.98 2.47
CA ALA A 58 -1.54 -8.79 1.89
C ALA A 58 -0.97 -9.92 1.00
N TYR A 59 -1.64 -11.07 1.01
CA TYR A 59 -1.39 -12.19 0.13
C TYR A 59 -2.68 -12.63 -0.57
N THR A 60 -2.64 -12.66 -1.91
CA THR A 60 -3.81 -12.94 -2.75
C THR A 60 -3.88 -14.38 -3.26
N GLY A 61 -2.94 -15.25 -2.87
CA GLY A 61 -2.73 -16.54 -3.53
C GLY A 61 -1.87 -16.47 -4.79
N ARG A 62 -1.64 -15.26 -5.34
CA ARG A 62 -0.82 -15.02 -6.54
C ARG A 62 0.29 -14.00 -6.33
N ALA A 63 0.07 -13.04 -5.44
CA ALA A 63 1.03 -11.99 -5.12
C ALA A 63 1.10 -11.80 -3.61
N LEU A 64 2.31 -11.60 -3.09
CA LEU A 64 2.59 -11.18 -1.73
C LEU A 64 3.21 -9.78 -1.78
N GLY A 65 2.64 -8.85 -1.04
CA GLY A 65 3.15 -7.48 -0.97
C GLY A 65 2.94 -6.87 0.41
N VAL A 66 3.71 -5.84 0.70
CA VAL A 66 3.56 -5.02 1.91
C VAL A 66 3.69 -3.55 1.53
N LYS A 67 2.75 -2.73 2.00
CA LYS A 67 2.90 -1.28 1.98
C LYS A 67 3.45 -0.81 3.33
N LEU A 68 4.58 -0.12 3.28
CA LEU A 68 5.17 0.63 4.39
C LEU A 68 4.82 2.10 4.17
N VAL A 69 4.05 2.69 5.08
CA VAL A 69 3.61 4.07 4.95
C VAL A 69 3.85 4.82 6.25
N THR A 70 4.50 5.97 6.16
CA THR A 70 4.66 6.87 7.30
C THR A 70 3.66 8.01 7.22
N PHE A 71 3.18 8.45 8.37
CA PHE A 71 2.39 9.67 8.46
C PHE A 71 2.93 10.55 9.59
N TYR A 72 3.25 11.80 9.21
CA TYR A 72 3.77 12.84 10.08
C TYR A 72 3.00 14.12 9.79
N PRO A 73 2.11 14.59 10.69
CA PRO A 73 1.22 15.74 10.44
C PRO A 73 1.93 17.05 10.11
N ASN A 74 3.22 17.15 10.45
CA ASN A 74 4.03 18.34 10.24
C ASN A 74 4.83 18.32 8.93
N ASN A 75 4.76 17.24 8.13
CA ASN A 75 5.38 17.16 6.80
C ASN A 75 4.55 17.91 5.74
N ARG A 76 4.21 19.17 6.00
CA ARG A 76 3.35 19.97 5.11
C ARG A 76 4.05 20.42 3.83
N ASP A 77 5.36 20.53 3.89
CA ASP A 77 6.21 20.98 2.77
C ASP A 77 6.76 19.80 1.94
N ALA A 78 6.42 18.57 2.33
CA ALA A 78 6.79 17.37 1.59
C ALA A 78 5.65 16.94 0.65
N PRO A 79 5.96 16.34 -0.51
CA PRO A 79 4.95 15.70 -1.36
C PRO A 79 4.18 14.62 -0.57
N THR A 80 2.87 14.54 -0.79
CA THR A 80 1.96 13.52 -0.24
C THR A 80 1.67 12.42 -1.24
#